data_AF-A0A538Q4F9-F1
#
_entry.id   AF-A0A538Q4F9-F1
#
_cell.length_a   1.000
_cell.length_b   1.000
_cell.length_c   1.000
_cell.angle_alpha   90.00
_cell.angle_beta   90.00
_cell.angle_gamma   90.00
#
_symmetry.space_group_name_H-M   'P 1'
#
loop_
_entity.id
_entity.type
_entity.pdbx_description
1 polymer ?
#
loop_
_entity_poly.entity_id
_entity_poly.type
_entity_poly.pdbx_seq_one_letter_code
_entity_poly.pdbx_strand_id
1 'polypeptide(L)'
;MPAVGLTDNLELAVPVELVSRTADDTSPGFALARYGAELRYRLPPRSSALRPVARLALWRDALILTQVRSEVELAASYDHGPLQIEVDTGLVVDVNIGRRHTELRPGVGANVRITDELRLGAELHAELALDSTTTSWAVIGPDVAWTRGRFWVAGAIGFGVHQITAAPRLNVGMRW
;
A
#
# COMPACT_ATOMS: atom_id res chain seq x y z
N MET A 1 -1.11 1.00 -11.41
CA MET A 1 0.28 1.05 -11.88
C MET A 1 0.50 -0.02 -12.94
N PRO A 2 1.18 0.27 -14.07
CA PRO A 2 1.51 -0.76 -15.06
C PRO A 2 2.51 -1.76 -14.47
N ALA A 3 2.30 -3.05 -14.75
CA ALA A 3 3.16 -4.14 -14.29
C ALA A 3 3.39 -5.16 -15.40
N VAL A 4 4.56 -5.79 -15.38
CA VAL A 4 4.99 -6.83 -16.33
C VAL A 4 5.44 -8.05 -15.53
N GLY A 5 4.90 -9.22 -15.87
CA GLY A 5 5.37 -10.50 -15.33
C GLY A 5 6.74 -10.86 -15.92
N LEU A 6 7.74 -10.99 -15.07
CA LEU A 6 9.07 -11.51 -15.45
C LEU A 6 9.10 -13.04 -15.39
N THR A 7 8.39 -13.60 -14.41
CA THR A 7 8.14 -15.04 -14.27
C THR A 7 6.73 -15.24 -13.71
N ASP A 8 6.28 -16.49 -13.60
CA ASP A 8 5.02 -16.81 -12.93
C ASP A 8 4.94 -16.34 -11.46
N ASN A 9 6.08 -16.11 -10.79
CA ASN A 9 6.15 -15.63 -9.40
C ASN A 9 6.66 -14.20 -9.25
N LEU A 10 7.17 -13.59 -10.32
CA LEU A 10 7.91 -12.35 -10.23
C LEU A 10 7.32 -11.32 -11.18
N GLU A 11 6.90 -10.19 -10.62
CA GLU A 11 6.37 -9.06 -11.38
C GLU A 11 7.22 -7.82 -11.12
N LEU A 12 7.42 -7.04 -12.18
CA LEU A 12 8.04 -5.72 -12.13
C LEU A 12 6.97 -4.68 -12.46
N ALA A 13 6.77 -3.72 -11.56
CA ALA A 13 5.87 -2.59 -11.75
C ALA A 13 6.65 -1.29 -11.80
N VAL A 14 6.11 -0.31 -12.53
CA VAL A 14 6.62 1.06 -12.57
C VAL A 14 5.59 1.95 -11.88
N PRO A 15 5.73 2.16 -10.56
CA PRO A 15 4.78 2.99 -9.85
C PRO A 15 5.10 4.48 -10.05
N VAL A 16 4.03 5.27 -10.10
CA VAL A 16 4.06 6.71 -10.33
C VAL A 16 3.07 7.34 -9.37
N GLU A 17 3.52 8.30 -8.58
CA GLU A 17 2.70 9.04 -7.62
C GLU A 17 2.44 10.44 -8.16
N LEU A 18 1.16 10.78 -8.34
CA LEU A 18 0.72 12.10 -8.76
C LEU A 18 0.09 12.82 -7.56
N VAL A 19 0.47 14.07 -7.36
CA VAL A 19 -0.13 14.92 -6.34
C VAL A 19 -0.88 16.06 -6.99
N SER A 20 -2.06 16.39 -6.45
CA SER A 20 -2.73 17.64 -6.77
C SER A 20 -1.98 18.78 -6.09
N ARG A 21 -1.65 19.82 -6.86
CA ARG A 21 -1.15 21.08 -6.31
C ARG A 21 -2.25 22.12 -6.39
N THR A 22 -2.66 22.58 -5.21
CA THR A 22 -3.43 23.81 -5.04
C THR A 22 -2.45 24.90 -4.64
N ALA A 23 -1.63 25.35 -5.60
CA ALA A 23 -0.64 26.39 -5.32
C ALA A 23 -1.29 27.79 -5.18
N ASP A 24 -2.39 28.08 -5.90
CA ASP A 24 -2.94 29.46 -5.97
C ASP A 24 -4.47 29.57 -6.14
N ASP A 25 -5.26 28.57 -5.73
CA ASP A 25 -6.75 28.59 -5.75
C ASP A 25 -7.43 28.89 -7.12
N THR A 26 -6.64 29.04 -8.21
CA THR A 26 -7.11 29.53 -9.51
C THR A 26 -6.77 28.59 -10.68
N SER A 27 -5.92 27.59 -10.47
CA SER A 27 -5.68 26.51 -11.43
C SER A 27 -5.17 25.26 -10.72
N PRO A 28 -6.04 24.30 -10.38
CA PRO A 28 -5.59 23.02 -9.84
C PRO A 28 -4.78 22.27 -10.91
N GLY A 29 -3.52 21.97 -10.59
CA GLY A 29 -2.63 21.21 -11.46
C GLY A 29 -2.30 19.84 -10.86
N PHE A 30 -2.01 18.86 -11.71
CA PHE A 30 -1.39 17.60 -11.28
C PHE A 30 0.10 17.67 -11.54
N ALA A 31 0.88 17.35 -10.51
CA ALA A 31 2.33 17.22 -10.63
C ALA A 31 2.75 15.80 -10.31
N LEU A 32 3.78 15.33 -11.00
CA LEU A 32 4.50 14.13 -10.61
C LEU A 32 5.20 14.39 -9.27
N ALA A 33 4.86 13.61 -8.24
CA ALA A 33 5.54 13.67 -6.95
C ALA A 33 6.69 12.67 -6.89
N ARG A 34 6.44 11.42 -7.26
CA ARG A 34 7.43 10.34 -7.17
C ARG A 34 7.28 9.35 -8.32
N TYR A 35 8.39 8.72 -8.65
CA TYR A 35 8.41 7.60 -9.60
C TYR A 35 9.39 6.55 -9.09
N GLY A 36 9.17 5.30 -9.46
CA GLY A 36 9.97 4.22 -8.93
C GLY A 36 9.97 2.95 -9.77
N ALA A 37 10.57 1.92 -9.18
CA ALA A 37 10.50 0.55 -9.64
C ALA A 37 10.12 -0.33 -8.47
N GLU A 38 9.23 -1.28 -8.72
CA GLU A 38 8.72 -2.19 -7.69
C GLU A 38 8.79 -3.63 -8.17
N LEU A 39 9.41 -4.47 -7.36
CA LEU A 39 9.49 -5.90 -7.58
C LEU A 39 8.51 -6.60 -6.63
N ARG A 40 7.66 -7.47 -7.17
CA ARG A 40 6.72 -8.30 -6.40
C ARG A 40 7.05 -9.77 -6.60
N TYR A 41 7.22 -10.49 -5.50
CA TYR A 41 7.48 -11.91 -5.50
C TYR A 41 6.39 -12.67 -4.76
N ARG A 42 5.68 -13.55 -5.45
CA ARG A 42 4.71 -14.48 -4.85
C ARG A 42 5.45 -15.70 -4.35
N LEU A 43 5.38 -15.98 -3.05
CA LEU A 43 6.07 -17.12 -2.47
C LEU A 43 5.21 -18.39 -2.65
N PRO A 44 5.83 -19.55 -2.96
CA PRO A 44 5.11 -20.84 -3.01
C PRO A 44 4.70 -21.33 -1.61
N PRO A 45 3.68 -22.20 -1.49
CA PRO A 45 2.88 -22.83 -2.56
C PRO A 45 1.67 -22.00 -3.01
N ARG A 46 1.47 -21.89 -4.34
CA ARG A 46 0.40 -21.08 -4.96
C ARG A 46 -1.01 -21.64 -4.81
N SER A 47 -1.15 -22.95 -4.62
CA SER A 47 -2.43 -23.65 -4.55
C SER A 47 -2.95 -23.82 -3.12
N SER A 48 -2.35 -23.13 -2.16
CA SER A 48 -2.77 -23.20 -0.77
C SER A 48 -3.72 -22.06 -0.43
N ALA A 49 -4.52 -22.27 0.62
CA ALA A 49 -5.34 -21.21 1.21
C ALA A 49 -4.50 -19.98 1.61
N LEU A 50 -3.20 -20.18 1.92
CA LEU A 50 -2.25 -19.14 2.25
C LEU A 50 -1.52 -18.62 0.99
N ARG A 51 -1.54 -17.30 0.78
CA ARG A 51 -0.89 -16.61 -0.33
C ARG A 51 0.09 -15.55 0.18
N PRO A 52 1.35 -15.95 0.45
CA PRO A 52 2.40 -15.04 0.86
C PRO A 52 3.00 -14.25 -0.32
N VAL A 53 3.27 -12.97 -0.11
CA VAL A 53 3.84 -12.04 -1.10
C VAL A 53 4.92 -11.18 -0.42
N ALA A 54 6.03 -10.97 -1.13
CA ALA A 54 7.04 -9.99 -0.76
C ALA A 54 7.11 -8.90 -1.84
N ARG A 55 7.29 -7.65 -1.42
CA ARG A 55 7.45 -6.49 -2.28
C ARG A 55 8.70 -5.72 -1.91
N LEU A 56 9.43 -5.27 -2.91
CA LEU A 56 10.54 -4.34 -2.78
C LEU A 56 10.30 -3.18 -3.74
N ALA A 57 10.21 -1.96 -3.22
CA ALA A 57 10.05 -0.77 -4.03
C ALA A 57 11.20 0.21 -3.79
N LEU A 58 11.64 0.86 -4.85
CA LEU A 58 12.56 1.98 -4.80
C LEU A 58 11.91 3.15 -5.52
N TRP A 59 11.89 4.29 -4.84
CA TRP A 59 11.25 5.50 -5.30
C TRP A 59 12.23 6.66 -5.27
N ARG A 60 12.04 7.57 -6.21
CA ARG A 60 12.73 8.85 -6.25
C ARG A 60 11.72 9.97 -6.25
N ASP A 61 12.01 11.00 -5.46
CA ASP A 61 11.22 12.23 -5.48
C ASP A 61 11.52 13.02 -6.75
N ALA A 62 10.48 13.49 -7.43
CA ALA A 62 10.60 14.21 -8.68
C ALA A 62 11.06 15.67 -8.50
N LEU A 63 10.97 16.21 -7.27
CA LEU A 63 11.33 17.59 -6.94
C LEU A 63 12.60 17.64 -6.10
N ILE A 64 12.71 16.76 -5.11
CA ILE A 64 13.86 16.66 -4.22
C ILE A 64 14.75 15.52 -4.72
N LEU A 65 15.59 15.79 -5.72
CA LEU A 65 16.38 14.76 -6.40
C LEU A 65 17.36 13.97 -5.51
N THR A 66 17.62 14.50 -4.31
CA THR A 66 18.46 13.91 -3.27
C THR A 66 17.70 12.97 -2.35
N GLN A 67 16.36 12.95 -2.44
CA GLN A 67 15.51 12.08 -1.66
C GLN A 67 15.27 10.76 -2.40
N VAL A 68 15.59 9.67 -1.71
CA VAL A 68 15.35 8.29 -2.16
C VAL A 68 14.57 7.58 -1.07
N ARG A 69 13.53 6.86 -1.48
CA ARG A 69 12.66 6.10 -0.59
C ARG A 69 12.69 4.64 -0.99
N SER A 70 12.98 3.80 -0.01
CA SER A 70 13.02 2.34 -0.17
C SER A 70 11.92 1.72 0.67
N GLU A 71 11.17 0.79 0.10
CA GLU A 71 10.11 0.08 0.79
C GLU A 71 10.31 -1.42 0.67
N VAL A 72 10.16 -2.13 1.78
CA VAL A 72 10.11 -3.60 1.82
C VAL A 72 8.81 -3.98 2.49
N GLU A 73 8.00 -4.81 1.86
CA GLU A 73 6.73 -5.24 2.42
C GLU A 73 6.58 -6.76 2.35
N LEU A 74 6.00 -7.33 3.39
CA LEU A 74 5.59 -8.72 3.44
C LEU A 74 4.09 -8.74 3.70
N ALA A 75 3.35 -9.45 2.86
CA ALA A 75 1.92 -9.64 3.01
C ALA A 75 1.58 -11.12 2.93
N ALA A 76 0.51 -11.53 3.59
CA ALA A 76 -0.05 -12.86 3.45
C ALA A 76 -1.56 -12.79 3.56
N SER A 77 -2.25 -13.47 2.64
CA SER A 77 -3.69 -13.69 2.74
C SER A 77 -4.02 -15.15 2.97
N TYR A 78 -5.05 -15.44 3.76
CA TYR A 78 -5.55 -16.77 4.05
C TYR A 78 -7.04 -16.86 3.76
N ASP A 79 -7.44 -17.69 2.81
CA ASP A 79 -8.85 -17.95 2.47
C ASP A 79 -9.38 -19.18 3.23
N HIS A 80 -10.54 -19.05 3.87
CA HIS A 80 -11.30 -20.16 4.44
C HIS A 80 -12.79 -20.01 4.13
N GLY A 81 -13.26 -20.73 3.10
CA GLY A 81 -14.63 -20.61 2.61
C GLY A 81 -14.92 -19.19 2.09
N PRO A 82 -15.93 -18.49 2.63
CA PRO A 82 -16.21 -17.10 2.26
C PRO A 82 -15.31 -16.08 2.98
N LEU A 83 -14.59 -16.49 4.03
CA LEU A 83 -13.74 -15.59 4.82
C LEU A 83 -12.33 -15.53 4.23
N GLN A 84 -11.75 -14.33 4.22
CA GLN A 84 -10.35 -14.06 3.92
C GLN A 84 -9.76 -13.24 5.06
N ILE A 85 -8.57 -13.62 5.53
CA ILE A 85 -7.79 -12.87 6.51
C ILE A 85 -6.52 -12.40 5.83
N GLU A 86 -6.14 -11.16 6.05
CA GLU A 86 -4.95 -10.53 5.46
C GLU A 86 -4.09 -9.94 6.56
N VAL A 87 -2.79 -10.11 6.44
CA VAL A 87 -1.81 -9.43 7.29
C VAL A 87 -0.71 -8.89 6.40
N ASP A 88 -0.26 -7.68 6.70
CA ASP A 88 0.86 -7.04 6.01
C ASP A 88 1.76 -6.32 7.00
N THR A 89 3.02 -6.17 6.60
CA THR A 89 3.98 -5.35 7.32
C THR A 89 4.99 -4.78 6.35
N GLY A 90 5.12 -3.45 6.36
CA GLY A 90 6.07 -2.71 5.56
C GLY A 90 7.17 -2.08 6.40
N LEU A 91 8.38 -2.00 5.87
CA LEU A 91 9.43 -1.11 6.34
C LEU A 91 9.70 -0.09 5.24
N VAL A 92 9.61 1.20 5.57
CA VAL A 92 10.01 2.27 4.67
C VAL A 92 11.22 2.99 5.24
N VAL A 93 12.17 3.27 4.37
CA VAL A 93 13.36 4.06 4.66
C VAL A 93 13.44 5.20 3.66
N ASP A 94 13.26 6.42 4.16
CA ASP A 94 13.38 7.67 3.41
C ASP A 94 14.74 8.29 3.72
N VAL A 95 15.59 8.51 2.72
CA VAL A 95 16.92 9.09 2.87
C VAL A 95 17.00 10.37 2.05
N ASN A 96 17.42 11.46 2.69
CA ASN A 96 17.76 12.73 2.07
C ASN A 96 19.10 13.24 2.64
N ILE A 97 19.70 14.27 2.06
CA ILE A 97 20.95 14.87 2.57
C ILE A 97 20.74 15.30 4.03
N GLY A 98 21.49 14.66 4.94
CA GLY A 98 21.47 14.98 6.37
C GLY A 98 20.23 14.52 7.13
N ARG A 99 19.27 13.82 6.49
CA ARG A 99 18.06 13.31 7.14
C ARG A 99 17.77 11.88 6.71
N ARG A 100 17.53 11.01 7.69
CA ARG A 100 17.01 9.66 7.48
C ARG A 100 15.71 9.55 8.25
N HIS A 101 14.67 9.10 7.57
CA HIS A 101 13.40 8.74 8.15
C HIS A 101 13.19 7.22 8.00
N THR A 102 12.65 6.56 9.01
CA THR A 102 12.32 5.14 8.99
C THR A 102 10.98 4.91 9.68
N GLU A 103 10.12 4.12 9.06
CA GLU A 103 8.77 3.81 9.55
C GLU A 103 8.43 2.33 9.31
N LEU A 104 7.64 1.77 10.22
CA LEU A 104 7.06 0.43 10.11
C LEU A 104 5.56 0.57 9.82
N ARG A 105 5.03 -0.26 8.93
CA ARG A 105 3.66 -0.17 8.43
C ARG A 105 2.91 -1.49 8.60
N PRO A 106 2.49 -1.86 9.81
CA PRO A 106 1.71 -3.08 10.00
C PRO A 106 0.26 -2.86 9.57
N GLY A 107 -0.34 -3.92 9.02
CA GLY A 107 -1.75 -3.98 8.66
C GLY A 107 -2.33 -5.37 8.90
N VAL A 108 -3.63 -5.40 9.18
CA VAL A 108 -4.43 -6.62 9.29
C VAL A 108 -5.85 -6.35 8.82
N GLY A 109 -6.42 -7.27 8.07
CA GLY A 109 -7.77 -7.16 7.54
C GLY A 109 -8.52 -8.49 7.56
N ALA A 110 -9.84 -8.39 7.53
CA ALA A 110 -10.72 -9.55 7.41
C ALA A 110 -11.90 -9.23 6.49
N ASN A 111 -12.05 -10.04 5.45
CA ASN A 111 -12.98 -9.83 4.34
C ASN A 111 -13.92 -11.02 4.17
N VAL A 112 -15.19 -10.75 3.88
CA VAL A 112 -16.19 -11.76 3.56
C VAL A 112 -16.60 -11.62 2.10
N ARG A 113 -16.61 -12.74 1.38
CA ARG A 113 -17.12 -12.84 0.02
C ARG A 113 -18.64 -12.70 0.02
N ILE A 114 -19.13 -11.64 -0.61
CA ILE A 114 -20.55 -11.36 -0.81
C ILE A 114 -21.05 -11.99 -2.11
N THR A 115 -20.24 -11.87 -3.17
CA THR A 115 -20.41 -12.54 -4.46
C THR A 115 -19.06 -13.06 -4.93
N ASP A 116 -19.01 -13.85 -5.99
CA ASP A 116 -17.73 -14.32 -6.56
C ASP A 116 -16.79 -13.19 -6.97
N GLU A 117 -17.33 -11.98 -7.18
CA GLU A 117 -16.57 -10.79 -7.58
C GLU A 117 -16.37 -9.78 -6.44
N LEU A 118 -17.22 -9.77 -5.42
CA LEU A 118 -17.26 -8.71 -4.39
C LEU A 118 -16.94 -9.25 -3.00
N ARG A 119 -16.02 -8.57 -2.31
CA ARG A 119 -15.67 -8.77 -0.91
C ARG A 119 -15.87 -7.46 -0.13
N LEU A 120 -16.35 -7.60 1.10
CA LEU A 120 -16.50 -6.51 2.06
C LEU A 120 -15.88 -6.92 3.38
N GLY A 121 -15.25 -5.99 4.07
CA GLY A 121 -14.62 -6.28 5.35
C GLY A 121 -14.22 -5.05 6.12
N ALA A 122 -13.24 -5.25 6.99
CA ALA A 122 -12.59 -4.17 7.69
C ALA A 122 -11.09 -4.43 7.81
N GLU A 123 -10.34 -3.33 7.79
CA GLU A 123 -8.90 -3.31 7.95
C GLU A 123 -8.48 -2.39 9.09
N LEU A 124 -7.41 -2.77 9.77
CA LEU A 124 -6.61 -1.93 10.63
C LEU A 124 -5.25 -1.74 9.97
N HIS A 125 -4.79 -0.49 9.93
CA HIS A 125 -3.50 -0.14 9.35
C HIS A 125 -2.85 0.93 10.21
N ALA A 126 -1.53 0.88 10.35
CA ALA A 126 -0.77 1.87 11.09
C ALA A 126 0.53 2.24 10.36
N GLU A 127 0.98 3.46 10.55
CA GLU A 127 2.35 3.87 10.26
C GLU A 127 3.01 4.25 11.58
N LEU A 128 4.10 3.57 11.91
CA LEU A 128 4.82 3.70 13.16
C LEU A 128 6.21 4.26 12.85
N ALA A 129 6.40 5.55 13.11
CA ALA A 129 7.69 6.19 12.98
C ALA A 129 8.70 5.56 13.96
N LEU A 130 9.87 5.16 13.45
CA LEU A 130 10.99 4.66 14.26
C LEU A 130 11.99 5.77 14.61
N ASP A 131 11.68 7.01 14.20
CA ASP A 131 12.41 8.22 14.53
C ASP A 131 11.46 9.30 15.05
N SER A 132 12.02 10.39 15.57
CA SER A 132 11.28 11.53 16.11
C SER A 132 10.80 12.54 15.06
N THR A 133 11.02 12.26 13.77
CA THR A 133 10.82 13.25 12.71
C THR A 133 9.42 13.24 12.09
N THR A 134 8.65 12.18 12.37
CA THR A 134 7.27 12.00 11.94
C THR A 134 6.45 11.40 13.07
N THR A 135 5.14 11.44 12.90
CA THR A 135 4.18 11.07 13.94
C THR A 135 3.51 9.75 13.58
N SER A 136 3.58 8.78 14.48
CA SER A 136 2.92 7.49 14.31
C SER A 136 1.40 7.64 14.36
N TRP A 137 0.68 6.97 13.49
CA TRP A 137 -0.78 6.99 13.44
C TRP A 137 -1.35 5.60 13.16
N ALA A 138 -2.62 5.40 13.47
CA ALA A 138 -3.35 4.17 13.16
C ALA A 138 -4.79 4.47 12.78
N VAL A 139 -5.32 3.70 11.84
CA VAL A 139 -6.70 3.75 11.35
C VAL A 139 -7.33 2.37 11.41
N ILE A 140 -8.66 2.37 11.56
CA ILE A 140 -9.49 1.20 11.31
C ILE A 140 -10.68 1.62 10.45
N GLY A 141 -11.17 0.74 9.59
CA GLY A 141 -12.45 1.00 8.96
C GLY A 141 -12.81 -0.01 7.88
N PRO A 142 -13.96 0.20 7.22
CA PRO A 142 -14.46 -0.73 6.24
C PRO A 142 -13.62 -0.68 4.97
N ASP A 143 -13.49 -1.85 4.35
CA ASP A 143 -12.89 -2.01 3.04
C ASP A 143 -13.81 -2.77 2.08
N VAL A 144 -13.56 -2.55 0.79
CA VAL A 144 -14.26 -3.20 -0.31
C VAL A 144 -13.24 -3.61 -1.36
N ALA A 145 -13.36 -4.85 -1.84
CA ALA A 145 -12.60 -5.34 -2.97
C ALA A 145 -13.55 -5.93 -4.02
N TRP A 146 -13.39 -5.48 -5.25
CA TRP A 146 -14.12 -5.98 -6.41
C TRP A 146 -13.15 -6.53 -7.44
N THR A 147 -13.43 -7.72 -7.96
CA THR A 147 -12.61 -8.44 -8.93
C THR A 147 -13.47 -8.98 -10.05
N ARG A 148 -13.06 -8.78 -11.31
CA ARG A 148 -13.74 -9.31 -12.49
C ARG A 148 -12.72 -9.74 -13.54
N GLY A 149 -12.57 -11.06 -13.70
CA GLY A 149 -11.58 -11.65 -14.59
C GLY A 149 -10.15 -11.29 -14.17
N ARG A 150 -9.47 -10.46 -14.96
CA ARG A 150 -8.11 -9.96 -14.65
C ARG A 150 -8.09 -8.57 -14.06
N PHE A 151 -9.26 -7.93 -13.94
CA PHE A 151 -9.41 -6.60 -13.38
C PHE A 151 -9.81 -6.68 -11.94
N TRP A 152 -9.31 -5.76 -11.13
CA TRP A 152 -9.61 -5.70 -9.73
C TRP A 152 -9.41 -4.29 -9.21
N VAL A 153 -10.19 -3.92 -8.20
CA VAL A 153 -10.18 -2.62 -7.53
C VAL A 153 -10.42 -2.87 -6.05
N ALA A 154 -9.63 -2.23 -5.19
CA ALA A 154 -9.83 -2.25 -3.75
C ALA A 154 -9.79 -0.83 -3.18
N GLY A 155 -10.48 -0.62 -2.08
CA GLY A 155 -10.47 0.67 -1.38
C GLY A 155 -10.94 0.52 0.05
N ALA A 156 -10.45 1.41 0.91
CA ALA A 156 -10.79 1.44 2.33
C ALA A 156 -11.02 2.87 2.81
N ILE A 157 -11.92 3.01 3.78
CA ILE A 157 -12.19 4.27 4.48
C ILE A 157 -11.65 4.12 5.89
N GLY A 158 -10.62 4.91 6.23
CA GLY A 158 -9.96 4.84 7.53
C GLY A 158 -10.54 5.85 8.52
N PHE A 159 -10.87 5.38 9.73
CA PHE A 159 -11.16 6.21 10.89
C PHE A 159 -9.96 6.16 11.84
N GLY A 160 -9.37 7.33 12.12
CA GLY A 160 -8.21 7.43 13.01
C GLY A 160 -8.53 6.96 14.42
N VAL A 161 -7.72 6.04 14.94
CA VAL A 161 -7.79 5.54 16.33
C VAL A 161 -6.59 5.99 17.17
N HIS A 162 -5.51 6.42 16.52
CA HIS A 162 -4.35 7.03 17.14
C HIS A 162 -3.86 8.20 16.27
N GLN A 163 -3.62 9.36 16.87
CA GLN A 163 -3.13 10.58 16.20
C GLN A 163 -3.99 10.97 14.97
N ILE A 164 -5.28 11.22 15.21
CA ILE A 164 -6.36 11.40 14.20
C ILE A 164 -6.03 12.48 13.16
N THR A 165 -5.28 13.52 13.52
CA THR A 165 -4.90 14.60 12.61
C THR A 165 -3.85 14.19 11.57
N ALA A 166 -3.07 13.14 11.85
CA ALA A 166 -2.06 12.60 10.93
C ALA A 166 -2.57 11.43 10.07
N ALA A 167 -3.67 10.80 10.48
CA ALA A 167 -4.22 9.64 9.81
C ALA A 167 -4.91 9.98 8.46
N PRO A 168 -4.63 9.24 7.37
CA PRO A 168 -5.33 9.37 6.10
C PRO A 168 -6.78 8.91 6.24
N ARG A 169 -7.70 9.63 5.58
CA ARG A 169 -9.16 9.38 5.65
C ARG A 169 -9.68 8.48 4.54
N LEU A 170 -8.95 8.40 3.43
CA LEU A 170 -9.31 7.60 2.26
C LEU A 170 -8.04 6.99 1.68
N ASN A 171 -8.02 5.65 1.59
CA ASN A 171 -6.96 4.91 0.92
C ASN A 171 -7.59 4.18 -0.27
N VAL A 172 -7.22 4.59 -1.49
CA VAL A 172 -7.59 3.89 -2.72
C VAL A 172 -6.33 3.25 -3.27
N GLY A 173 -6.34 1.93 -3.45
CA GLY A 173 -5.13 1.20 -3.71
C GLY A 173 -5.34 -0.07 -4.50
N MET A 174 -4.22 -0.53 -5.05
CA MET A 174 -4.12 -1.87 -5.60
C MET A 174 -3.64 -2.81 -4.45
N ARG A 175 -4.56 -3.42 -3.68
CA ARG A 175 -4.30 -4.51 -2.71
C ARG A 175 -4.45 -5.93 -3.29
N TRP A 176 -3.62 -6.88 -2.82
CA TRP A 176 -3.54 -8.28 -3.31
C TRP A 176 -3.95 -9.30 -2.26
#